data_AF-A0A2U1NQV2-F1
#
_entry.id   AF-A0A2U1NQV2-F1
#
_cell.length_a   1.000
_cell.length_b   1.000
_cell.length_c   1.000
_cell.angle_alpha   90.00
_cell.angle_beta   90.00
_cell.angle_gamma   90.00
#
_symmetry.space_group_name_H-M   'P 1'
#
loop_
_entity.id
_entity.type
_entity.pdbx_description
1 polymer ?
#
loop_
_entity_poly.entity_id
_entity_poly.type
_entity_poly.pdbx_seq_one_letter_code
_entity_poly.pdbx_strand_id
1 'polypeptide(L)'
;MESNLQDSQNPDPKPSSKQTQFTSITLSIPKHLPSFFIPPPQHPFPKTHIQTLKIPSQIAQISNLSLISSTPISRFATKSSLSANPCQKPLNFNPTRPTDPSRAAGIRRVSVVWFRSDLRVLDNESLNTANNESLTVLPVFCFDPSEFSNSVFGFDKTGPNRASFLIESVSDLRNSLRAKGSDLVVRIGKPETVLRELVKAVGAEAVYVHKEVANDEVKAEGKIENVLKDEGVEVKYFWGSTLYHVDDLPFELEDMPSTYGEFREKVKGLKVRNTIAVADQLKSLPSGGNVEAGEIPSLADLGINQTANMSQVKSVSSSSLIGGETEALNRIKRFAAECQANPPKETKDGSNDSIYGANYSCKISPWLTVGCVSPRTMFDELKKSASRYVQMLVSYLYIMWRFFRQICVLY
;
A
#
# COMPACT_ATOMS: atom_id res chain seq x y z
N MET A 1 -61.68 -27.43 51.31
CA MET A 1 -62.28 -28.44 50.43
C MET A 1 -61.15 -29.00 49.57
N GLU A 2 -60.75 -30.23 49.92
CA GLU A 2 -60.23 -31.33 49.09
C GLU A 2 -60.29 -31.14 47.56
N SER A 3 -59.44 -31.72 46.69
CA SER A 3 -58.40 -32.76 46.80
C SER A 3 -57.84 -33.06 45.38
N ASN A 4 -56.55 -33.47 45.30
CA ASN A 4 -55.96 -34.60 44.52
C ASN A 4 -56.36 -34.88 43.05
N LEU A 5 -55.45 -34.94 42.06
CA LEU A 5 -54.36 -35.91 41.71
C LEU A 5 -54.79 -36.95 40.64
N GLN A 6 -53.80 -37.32 39.82
CA GLN A 6 -53.64 -38.50 38.92
C GLN A 6 -54.24 -38.47 37.50
N ASP A 7 -53.81 -39.33 36.57
CA ASP A 7 -52.50 -39.75 36.00
C ASP A 7 -52.86 -40.75 34.87
N SER A 8 -51.99 -40.90 33.86
CA SER A 8 -51.81 -42.12 33.03
C SER A 8 -52.88 -42.59 32.02
N GLN A 9 -52.51 -42.68 30.71
CA GLN A 9 -52.22 -43.95 29.98
C GLN A 9 -52.14 -43.78 28.45
N ASN A 10 -51.09 -44.37 27.86
CA ASN A 10 -50.88 -44.69 26.44
C ASN A 10 -51.45 -46.10 26.16
N PRO A 11 -51.77 -46.52 24.90
CA PRO A 11 -50.77 -47.21 24.07
C PRO A 11 -50.93 -47.18 22.52
N ASP A 12 -49.84 -47.56 21.84
CA ASP A 12 -49.61 -47.86 20.40
C ASP A 12 -50.47 -49.02 19.82
N PRO A 13 -50.62 -49.17 18.47
CA PRO A 13 -49.70 -50.04 17.69
C PRO A 13 -49.39 -49.64 16.21
N LYS A 14 -48.18 -50.04 15.75
CA LYS A 14 -47.62 -50.17 14.36
C LYS A 14 -48.21 -51.41 13.61
N PRO A 15 -47.72 -51.92 12.44
CA PRO A 15 -46.89 -51.39 11.30
C PRO A 15 -47.40 -51.78 9.88
N SER A 16 -46.83 -51.22 8.80
CA SER A 16 -46.60 -51.95 7.54
C SER A 16 -45.43 -51.34 6.73
N SER A 17 -44.86 -52.12 5.83
CA SER A 17 -43.41 -52.21 5.53
C SER A 17 -43.09 -52.21 4.02
N LYS A 18 -41.79 -52.01 3.70
CA LYS A 18 -41.04 -52.35 2.45
C LYS A 18 -41.24 -51.35 1.27
N GLN A 19 -40.26 -51.02 0.42
CA GLN A 19 -38.93 -51.55 0.12
C GLN A 19 -38.09 -50.51 -0.67
N THR A 20 -36.77 -50.57 -0.49
CA THR A 20 -35.69 -49.87 -1.21
C THR A 20 -35.51 -50.31 -2.66
N GLN A 21 -35.11 -49.38 -3.55
CA GLN A 21 -34.31 -49.70 -4.75
C GLN A 21 -33.19 -48.67 -4.96
N PHE A 22 -31.97 -49.21 -5.04
CA PHE A 22 -30.74 -48.55 -5.50
C PHE A 22 -30.71 -48.56 -7.04
N THR A 23 -30.24 -47.47 -7.65
CA THR A 23 -29.60 -47.53 -8.98
C THR A 23 -28.37 -46.64 -9.03
N SER A 24 -27.23 -47.30 -9.16
CA SER A 24 -25.93 -46.74 -9.50
C SER A 24 -25.87 -46.47 -11.01
N ILE A 25 -25.33 -45.34 -11.44
CA ILE A 25 -24.91 -45.12 -12.83
C ILE A 25 -23.44 -44.69 -12.82
N THR A 26 -22.60 -45.61 -13.29
CA THR A 26 -21.20 -45.42 -13.66
C THR A 26 -21.11 -45.56 -15.18
N LEU A 27 -19.99 -45.08 -15.76
CA LEU A 27 -19.49 -45.22 -17.15
C LEU A 27 -19.85 -44.05 -18.08
N SER A 28 -18.98 -43.50 -18.92
CA SER A 28 -17.56 -43.77 -19.22
C SER A 28 -17.04 -42.71 -20.21
N ILE A 29 -15.72 -42.52 -20.21
CA ILE A 29 -14.93 -41.73 -21.17
C ILE A 29 -15.02 -42.33 -22.58
N PRO A 30 -14.99 -41.50 -23.65
CA PRO A 30 -14.37 -41.89 -24.91
C PRO A 30 -13.13 -41.04 -25.24
N LYS A 31 -12.01 -41.72 -25.46
CA LYS A 31 -10.89 -41.25 -26.28
C LYS A 31 -11.30 -41.41 -27.74
N HIS A 32 -11.17 -40.38 -28.57
CA HIS A 32 -10.71 -40.52 -29.96
C HIS A 32 -10.44 -39.14 -30.59
N LEU A 33 -9.20 -38.98 -31.09
CA LEU A 33 -8.81 -37.95 -32.06
C LEU A 33 -9.53 -38.19 -33.40
N PRO A 34 -9.60 -37.15 -34.26
CA PRO A 34 -8.78 -37.25 -35.47
C PRO A 34 -8.00 -35.98 -35.81
N SER A 35 -6.82 -36.23 -36.34
CA SER A 35 -5.88 -35.35 -37.02
C SER A 35 -6.39 -34.88 -38.39
N PHE A 36 -6.30 -33.58 -38.67
CA PHE A 36 -6.19 -33.06 -40.04
C PHE A 36 -5.15 -31.94 -40.10
N PHE A 37 -4.03 -32.26 -40.75
CA PHE A 37 -2.98 -31.40 -41.30
C PHE A 37 -3.50 -30.67 -42.55
N ILE A 38 -3.26 -29.36 -42.71
CA ILE A 38 -2.82 -28.68 -43.97
C ILE A 38 -2.14 -27.30 -43.61
N PRO A 39 -0.89 -26.99 -44.04
CA PRO A 39 -0.20 -25.66 -44.01
C PRO A 39 -0.42 -24.88 -45.34
N PRO A 40 0.10 -23.66 -45.69
CA PRO A 40 1.37 -22.94 -45.36
C PRO A 40 1.16 -21.36 -45.36
N PRO A 41 2.07 -20.40 -45.71
CA PRO A 41 3.49 -20.45 -46.09
C PRO A 41 4.47 -19.51 -45.35
N GLN A 42 5.75 -19.82 -45.53
CA GLN A 42 6.93 -19.06 -45.12
C GLN A 42 7.38 -18.13 -46.25
N HIS A 43 7.85 -16.92 -45.90
CA HIS A 43 8.93 -16.24 -46.61
C HIS A 43 9.84 -15.50 -45.61
N PRO A 44 11.13 -15.28 -45.95
CA PRO A 44 12.22 -15.17 -44.98
C PRO A 44 12.76 -13.73 -44.81
N PHE A 45 13.83 -13.61 -44.01
CA PHE A 45 14.78 -12.49 -43.79
C PHE A 45 14.62 -11.72 -42.47
N PRO A 46 15.70 -11.13 -41.91
CA PRO A 46 16.98 -11.77 -41.57
C PRO A 46 17.33 -11.57 -40.08
N LYS A 47 18.19 -12.43 -39.53
CA LYS A 47 18.70 -12.35 -38.15
C LYS A 47 19.65 -11.16 -37.98
N THR A 48 19.28 -10.18 -37.17
CA THR A 48 20.22 -9.27 -36.50
C THR A 48 20.39 -9.73 -35.06
N HIS A 49 21.63 -10.14 -34.75
CA HIS A 49 22.01 -10.70 -33.46
C HIS A 49 22.24 -9.55 -32.46
N ILE A 50 21.19 -9.12 -31.75
CA ILE A 50 21.34 -8.24 -30.58
C ILE A 50 21.38 -9.14 -29.35
N GLN A 51 22.57 -9.31 -28.77
CA GLN A 51 22.72 -9.93 -27.45
C GLN A 51 22.13 -9.00 -26.40
N THR A 52 20.86 -9.24 -26.06
CA THR A 52 20.16 -8.66 -24.92
C THR A 52 20.50 -9.49 -23.68
N LEU A 53 21.31 -8.93 -22.78
CA LEU A 53 21.45 -9.46 -21.43
C LEU A 53 20.36 -8.81 -20.57
N LYS A 54 19.29 -9.57 -20.34
CA LYS A 54 18.13 -9.22 -19.52
C LYS A 54 18.48 -9.36 -18.04
N ILE A 55 18.06 -8.42 -17.21
CA ILE A 55 17.97 -8.61 -15.76
C ILE A 55 16.59 -9.25 -15.51
N PRO A 56 16.50 -10.51 -15.04
CA PRO A 56 15.21 -11.19 -14.92
C PRO A 56 14.35 -10.58 -13.81
N SER A 57 13.04 -10.53 -14.05
CA SER A 57 12.01 -10.42 -13.02
C SER A 57 12.13 -11.60 -12.03
N GLN A 58 12.27 -11.31 -10.74
CA GLN A 58 12.52 -12.33 -9.69
C GLN A 58 11.37 -13.33 -9.47
N ILE A 59 10.21 -13.15 -10.10
CA ILE A 59 9.04 -14.04 -9.97
C ILE A 59 9.35 -15.47 -10.47
N ALA A 60 10.33 -15.64 -11.37
CA ALA A 60 10.66 -16.95 -11.94
C ALA A 60 11.49 -17.88 -11.03
N GLN A 61 11.95 -17.46 -9.85
CA GLN A 61 12.91 -18.24 -9.04
C GLN A 61 12.34 -18.96 -7.79
N ILE A 62 11.03 -18.88 -7.51
CA ILE A 62 10.47 -19.39 -6.24
C ILE A 62 9.94 -20.84 -6.33
N SER A 63 9.85 -21.44 -7.52
CA SER A 63 9.42 -22.84 -7.66
C SER A 63 10.63 -23.79 -7.69
N ASN A 64 11.13 -24.19 -6.52
CA ASN A 64 11.72 -25.51 -6.22
C ASN A 64 12.63 -25.42 -4.99
N LEU A 65 12.09 -25.69 -3.79
CA LEU A 65 12.85 -26.25 -2.67
C LEU A 65 11.91 -26.62 -1.52
N SER A 66 11.45 -27.87 -1.53
CA SER A 66 10.98 -28.55 -0.32
C SER A 66 11.12 -30.05 -0.48
N LEU A 67 12.10 -30.63 0.22
CA LEU A 67 12.03 -31.91 0.97
C LEU A 67 13.46 -32.45 1.21
N ILE A 68 13.89 -32.44 2.48
CA ILE A 68 14.32 -33.61 3.28
C ILE A 68 15.16 -33.14 4.49
N SER A 69 14.70 -33.58 5.66
CA SER A 69 15.37 -33.52 6.96
C SER A 69 15.95 -34.88 7.34
N SER A 70 17.17 -34.94 7.88
CA SER A 70 17.57 -35.69 9.10
C SER A 70 19.10 -35.73 9.31
N THR A 71 19.53 -35.40 10.52
CA THR A 71 20.88 -35.52 11.14
C THR A 71 21.13 -36.98 11.64
N PRO A 72 22.32 -37.43 12.17
CA PRO A 72 23.32 -36.67 12.96
C PRO A 72 24.83 -37.05 12.96
N ILE A 73 25.64 -36.09 13.48
CA ILE A 73 26.90 -36.14 14.28
C ILE A 73 28.12 -36.98 13.82
N SER A 74 29.28 -36.32 13.63
CA SER A 74 30.56 -36.60 14.34
C SER A 74 31.65 -35.56 14.02
N ARG A 75 32.48 -35.23 15.03
CA ARG A 75 33.64 -34.32 15.00
C ARG A 75 34.83 -34.99 14.29
N PHE A 76 35.60 -34.25 13.49
CA PHE A 76 37.07 -34.29 13.46
C PHE A 76 37.62 -33.07 12.70
N ALA A 77 38.71 -32.49 13.21
CA ALA A 77 39.42 -31.37 12.62
C ALA A 77 40.58 -31.85 11.75
N THR A 78 40.73 -31.29 10.54
CA THR A 78 42.02 -31.19 9.83
C THR A 78 41.99 -29.98 8.86
N LYS A 79 43.10 -29.25 8.83
CA LYS A 79 43.40 -28.21 7.84
C LYS A 79 43.57 -28.84 6.46
N SER A 80 43.00 -28.24 5.41
CA SER A 80 43.63 -28.28 4.08
C SER A 80 43.14 -27.17 3.15
N SER A 81 44.02 -26.89 2.21
CA SER A 81 44.14 -25.79 1.25
C SER A 81 43.25 -25.96 0.01
N LEU A 82 42.83 -24.83 -0.55
CA LEU A 82 42.43 -24.59 -1.96
C LEU A 82 41.29 -25.42 -2.55
N SER A 83 40.15 -24.75 -2.76
CA SER A 83 39.29 -24.98 -3.92
C SER A 83 38.66 -23.66 -4.34
N ALA A 84 39.06 -23.17 -5.51
CA ALA A 84 38.49 -22.02 -6.16
C ALA A 84 37.09 -22.37 -6.68
N ASN A 85 36.05 -21.73 -6.13
CA ASN A 85 34.73 -21.73 -6.75
C ASN A 85 34.72 -20.70 -7.89
N PRO A 86 34.54 -21.11 -9.16
CA PRO A 86 34.46 -20.20 -10.29
C PRO A 86 33.00 -19.80 -10.50
N CYS A 87 32.48 -18.85 -9.72
CA CYS A 87 31.21 -18.17 -10.06
C CYS A 87 30.92 -16.95 -9.17
N GLN A 88 31.85 -15.99 -9.15
CA GLN A 88 31.53 -14.60 -8.84
C GLN A 88 32.17 -13.77 -9.94
N LYS A 89 31.39 -13.41 -10.96
CA LYS A 89 31.78 -12.29 -11.83
C LYS A 89 31.24 -11.03 -11.15
N PRO A 90 32.08 -10.20 -10.50
CA PRO A 90 31.64 -8.86 -10.15
C PRO A 90 31.30 -8.14 -11.46
N LEU A 91 30.10 -7.56 -11.53
CA LEU A 91 29.68 -6.76 -12.68
C LEU A 91 30.61 -5.55 -12.77
N ASN A 92 31.43 -5.53 -13.82
CA ASN A 92 32.39 -4.47 -14.06
C ASN A 92 31.62 -3.27 -14.65
N PHE A 93 31.18 -2.35 -13.81
CA PHE A 93 30.60 -1.09 -14.24
C PHE A 93 31.43 0.06 -13.68
N ASN A 94 32.00 0.84 -14.59
CA ASN A 94 32.66 2.09 -14.28
C ASN A 94 31.63 3.07 -13.67
N PRO A 95 31.79 3.50 -12.41
CA PRO A 95 30.90 4.51 -11.82
C PRO A 95 31.14 5.85 -12.51
N THR A 96 30.16 6.35 -13.25
CA THR A 96 30.16 7.73 -13.77
C THR A 96 29.64 8.67 -12.68
N ARG A 97 30.42 8.80 -11.60
CA ARG A 97 30.12 9.72 -10.50
C ARG A 97 31.11 10.89 -10.49
N PRO A 98 30.67 12.13 -10.73
CA PRO A 98 31.44 13.30 -10.31
C PRO A 98 31.39 13.42 -8.79
N THR A 99 32.55 13.46 -8.15
CA THR A 99 32.75 13.65 -6.71
C THR A 99 32.68 15.13 -6.35
N ASP A 100 31.50 15.67 -6.05
CA ASP A 100 31.42 16.95 -5.31
C ASP A 100 30.08 17.05 -4.55
N PRO A 101 30.08 17.00 -3.20
CA PRO A 101 28.87 17.12 -2.40
C PRO A 101 28.48 18.57 -2.03
N SER A 102 29.10 19.60 -2.63
CA SER A 102 28.99 20.98 -2.11
C SER A 102 28.12 21.98 -2.89
N ARG A 103 27.32 21.55 -3.88
CA ARG A 103 26.58 22.52 -4.71
C ARG A 103 25.18 22.86 -4.17
N ALA A 104 25.08 23.99 -3.48
CA ALA A 104 23.81 24.67 -3.21
C ALA A 104 23.04 24.97 -4.52
N ALA A 105 21.75 24.65 -4.54
CA ALA A 105 20.73 25.03 -5.53
C ALA A 105 21.07 24.81 -7.03
N GLY A 106 21.82 23.75 -7.37
CA GLY A 106 21.86 23.23 -8.73
C GLY A 106 20.67 22.30 -8.96
N ILE A 107 20.01 22.39 -10.13
CA ILE A 107 19.01 21.39 -10.53
C ILE A 107 19.69 20.01 -10.55
N ARG A 108 19.16 19.06 -9.76
CA ARG A 108 19.69 17.70 -9.70
C ARG A 108 19.41 16.95 -11.00
N ARG A 109 20.29 16.03 -11.40
CA ARG A 109 20.07 15.28 -12.66
C ARG A 109 18.96 14.26 -12.53
N VAL A 110 19.06 13.41 -11.52
CA VAL A 110 18.08 12.34 -11.25
C VAL A 110 17.76 12.35 -9.77
N SER A 111 16.46 12.35 -9.45
CA SER A 111 15.97 12.18 -8.09
C SER A 111 14.99 11.03 -8.03
N VAL A 112 15.02 10.29 -6.92
CA VAL A 112 14.07 9.21 -6.64
C VAL A 112 12.99 9.74 -5.70
N VAL A 113 11.73 9.47 -6.00
CA VAL A 113 10.61 9.72 -5.07
C VAL A 113 10.15 8.36 -4.56
N TRP A 114 10.35 8.10 -3.28
CA TRP A 114 9.96 6.83 -2.66
C TRP A 114 8.58 6.95 -2.01
N PHE A 115 7.61 6.28 -2.61
CA PHE A 115 6.23 6.20 -2.11
C PHE A 115 6.09 5.08 -1.07
N ARG A 116 5.28 5.37 -0.05
CA ARG A 116 4.94 4.49 1.07
C ARG A 116 3.45 4.59 1.37
N SER A 117 3.09 5.26 2.48
CA SER A 117 1.70 5.55 2.89
C SER A 117 1.23 6.92 2.39
N ASP A 118 1.71 7.33 1.21
CA ASP A 118 1.43 8.58 0.51
C ASP A 118 1.08 8.33 -0.96
N LEU A 119 0.27 7.29 -1.23
CA LEU A 119 -0.09 6.80 -2.57
C LEU A 119 -1.02 7.73 -3.37
N ARG A 120 -0.59 8.97 -3.58
CA ARG A 120 -1.33 10.01 -4.29
C ARG A 120 -0.39 10.93 -5.03
N VAL A 121 -0.92 11.56 -6.07
CA VAL A 121 -0.26 12.64 -6.78
C VAL A 121 -0.67 13.99 -6.20
N LEU A 122 -1.94 14.19 -5.84
CA LEU A 122 -2.44 15.46 -5.30
C LEU A 122 -1.87 15.74 -3.90
N ASP A 123 -1.54 17.01 -3.65
CA ASP A 123 -1.06 17.46 -2.34
C ASP A 123 0.11 16.61 -1.80
N ASN A 124 1.02 16.23 -2.71
CA ASN A 124 2.22 15.47 -2.40
C ASN A 124 3.45 16.38 -2.52
N GLU A 125 4.04 16.72 -1.38
CA GLU A 125 5.15 17.66 -1.29
C GLU A 125 6.48 17.05 -1.73
N SER A 126 6.72 15.77 -1.41
CA SER A 126 7.93 15.06 -1.84
C SER A 126 8.00 14.96 -3.37
N LEU A 127 6.87 14.61 -4.01
CA LEU A 127 6.76 14.53 -5.46
C LEU A 127 6.92 15.91 -6.12
N ASN A 128 6.21 16.93 -5.62
CA ASN A 128 6.27 18.27 -6.20
C ASN A 128 7.66 18.90 -6.06
N THR A 129 8.28 18.76 -4.89
CA THR A 129 9.64 19.28 -4.66
C THR A 129 10.67 18.56 -5.52
N ALA A 130 10.59 17.23 -5.63
CA ALA A 130 11.47 16.46 -6.52
C ALA A 130 11.32 16.90 -7.99
N ASN A 131 10.09 17.15 -8.44
CA ASN A 131 9.80 17.61 -9.80
C ASN A 131 10.35 19.01 -10.10
N ASN A 132 10.43 19.88 -9.10
CA ASN A 132 10.96 21.24 -9.24
C ASN A 132 12.48 21.29 -9.11
N GLU A 133 13.07 20.47 -8.26
CA GLU A 133 14.51 20.46 -7.98
C GLU A 133 15.32 19.53 -8.90
N SER A 134 14.68 18.82 -9.85
CA SER A 134 15.32 17.78 -10.66
C SER A 134 15.00 17.85 -12.15
N LEU A 135 15.94 17.41 -12.99
CA LEU A 135 15.72 17.26 -14.44
C LEU A 135 14.83 16.04 -14.74
N THR A 136 15.06 14.93 -14.04
CA THR A 136 14.28 13.69 -14.17
C THR A 136 13.93 13.14 -12.80
N VAL A 137 12.76 12.49 -12.70
CA VAL A 137 12.24 11.95 -11.45
C VAL A 137 11.89 10.48 -11.66
N LEU A 138 12.30 9.64 -10.71
CA LEU A 138 11.99 8.22 -10.67
C LEU A 138 11.06 7.93 -9.48
N PRO A 139 9.73 7.86 -9.71
CA PRO A 139 8.79 7.35 -8.73
C PRO A 139 9.02 5.86 -8.45
N VAL A 140 9.16 5.47 -7.19
CA VAL A 140 9.41 4.10 -6.75
C VAL A 140 8.45 3.70 -5.65
N PHE A 141 7.87 2.51 -5.75
CA PHE A 141 7.13 1.84 -4.68
C PHE A 141 7.70 0.43 -4.43
N CYS A 142 7.93 0.10 -3.16
CA CYS A 142 8.48 -1.19 -2.76
C CYS A 142 7.44 -1.95 -1.92
N PHE A 143 7.05 -3.14 -2.37
CA PHE A 143 6.34 -4.10 -1.54
C PHE A 143 7.36 -4.78 -0.62
N ASP A 144 7.44 -4.33 0.63
CA ASP A 144 8.33 -4.91 1.63
C ASP A 144 7.76 -6.25 2.16
N PRO A 145 8.45 -7.38 1.95
CA PRO A 145 8.02 -8.67 2.49
C PRO A 145 7.83 -8.67 4.01
N SER A 146 8.48 -7.76 4.74
CA SER A 146 8.34 -7.63 6.20
C SER A 146 6.97 -7.13 6.66
N GLU A 147 6.19 -6.50 5.77
CA GLU A 147 4.81 -6.07 6.01
C GLU A 147 3.79 -7.18 5.77
N PHE A 148 4.16 -8.20 5.01
CA PHE A 148 3.32 -9.37 4.68
C PHE A 148 3.69 -10.60 5.53
N SER A 149 4.65 -10.45 6.44
CA SER A 149 5.02 -11.50 7.39
C SER A 149 4.08 -11.54 8.60
N ASN A 150 4.28 -12.54 9.46
CA ASN A 150 3.57 -12.64 10.72
C ASN A 150 4.07 -11.59 11.72
N SER A 151 3.17 -11.13 12.59
CA SER A 151 3.44 -10.31 13.76
C SER A 151 4.07 -11.16 14.87
N VAL A 152 4.53 -10.51 15.95
CA VAL A 152 5.13 -11.17 17.11
C VAL A 152 4.18 -12.20 17.75
N PHE A 153 2.86 -12.00 17.61
CA PHE A 153 1.83 -12.89 18.13
C PHE A 153 1.36 -13.95 17.12
N GLY A 154 2.01 -14.06 15.96
CA GLY A 154 1.70 -15.06 14.94
C GLY A 154 0.54 -14.71 14.00
N PHE A 155 -0.10 -13.55 14.16
CA PHE A 155 -1.11 -13.05 13.20
C PHE A 155 -0.47 -12.41 11.98
N ASP A 156 -1.08 -12.55 10.81
CA ASP A 156 -0.66 -11.83 9.60
C ASP A 156 -0.62 -10.32 9.87
N LYS A 157 0.53 -9.66 9.62
CA LYS A 157 0.62 -8.21 9.74
C LYS A 157 -0.33 -7.52 8.76
N THR A 158 -0.42 -8.03 7.54
CA THR A 158 -1.30 -7.55 6.48
C THR A 158 -2.26 -8.65 6.02
N GLY A 159 -3.54 -8.50 6.36
CA GLY A 159 -4.59 -9.40 5.88
C GLY A 159 -4.95 -9.18 4.40
N PRO A 160 -5.69 -10.12 3.78
CA PRO A 160 -5.98 -10.12 2.35
C PRO A 160 -6.72 -8.86 1.88
N ASN A 161 -7.71 -8.38 2.64
CA ASN A 161 -8.47 -7.19 2.27
C ASN A 161 -7.59 -5.93 2.20
N ARG A 162 -6.63 -5.78 3.12
CA ARG A 162 -5.72 -4.64 3.13
C ARG A 162 -4.69 -4.76 2.02
N ALA A 163 -4.19 -5.97 1.75
CA ALA A 163 -3.27 -6.21 0.64
C ALA A 163 -3.93 -5.94 -0.73
N SER A 164 -5.16 -6.41 -0.95
CA SER A 164 -5.93 -6.11 -2.18
C SER A 164 -6.11 -4.60 -2.36
N PHE A 165 -6.55 -3.92 -1.31
CA PHE A 165 -6.72 -2.46 -1.33
C PHE A 165 -5.42 -1.71 -1.63
N LEU A 166 -4.28 -2.20 -1.09
CA LEU A 166 -2.96 -1.63 -1.36
C LEU A 166 -2.54 -1.85 -2.82
N ILE A 167 -2.70 -3.06 -3.36
CA ILE A 167 -2.40 -3.39 -4.76
C ILE A 167 -3.21 -2.49 -5.71
N GLU A 168 -4.51 -2.36 -5.46
CA GLU A 168 -5.39 -1.47 -6.22
C GLU A 168 -4.93 0.00 -6.13
N SER A 169 -4.52 0.45 -4.94
CA SER A 169 -4.03 1.82 -4.73
C SER A 169 -2.73 2.10 -5.48
N VAL A 170 -1.79 1.15 -5.48
CA VAL A 170 -0.53 1.26 -6.24
C VAL A 170 -0.78 1.25 -7.74
N SER A 171 -1.76 0.45 -8.20
CA SER A 171 -2.18 0.42 -9.60
C SER A 171 -2.76 1.76 -10.05
N ASP A 172 -3.65 2.36 -9.25
CA ASP A 172 -4.23 3.68 -9.52
C ASP A 172 -3.16 4.80 -9.50
N LEU A 173 -2.21 4.76 -8.56
CA LEU A 173 -1.08 5.69 -8.53
C LEU A 173 -0.24 5.60 -9.81
N ARG A 174 0.09 4.38 -10.26
CA ARG A 174 0.82 4.16 -11.51
C ARG A 174 0.08 4.77 -12.70
N ASN A 175 -1.23 4.54 -12.79
CA ASN A 175 -2.05 5.10 -13.87
C ASN A 175 -2.09 6.63 -13.81
N SER A 176 -2.19 7.22 -12.61
CA SER A 176 -2.20 8.66 -12.40
C SER A 176 -0.87 9.31 -12.78
N LEU A 177 0.26 8.66 -12.48
CA LEU A 177 1.60 9.13 -12.89
C LEU A 177 1.79 9.03 -14.42
N ARG A 178 1.31 7.94 -15.04
CA ARG A 178 1.33 7.76 -16.51
C ARG A 178 0.50 8.80 -17.25
N ALA A 179 -0.67 9.13 -16.72
CA ALA A 179 -1.50 10.20 -17.28
C ALA A 179 -0.80 11.57 -17.29
N LYS A 180 0.22 11.76 -16.44
CA LYS A 180 1.03 12.97 -16.33
C LYS A 180 2.40 12.87 -17.00
N GLY A 181 2.67 11.82 -17.78
CA GLY A 181 3.92 11.65 -18.53
C GLY A 181 5.09 11.04 -17.74
N SER A 182 4.83 10.48 -16.55
CA SER A 182 5.80 9.72 -15.76
C SER A 182 5.43 8.23 -15.71
N ASP A 183 6.03 7.45 -14.82
CA ASP A 183 5.60 6.07 -14.50
C ASP A 183 5.98 5.73 -13.05
N LEU A 184 5.46 4.61 -12.54
CA LEU A 184 5.80 4.08 -11.21
C LEU A 184 6.62 2.79 -11.32
N VAL A 185 7.86 2.83 -10.83
CA VAL A 185 8.70 1.64 -10.68
C VAL A 185 8.27 0.87 -9.44
N VAL A 186 7.81 -0.36 -9.63
CA VAL A 186 7.38 -1.26 -8.55
C VAL A 186 8.38 -2.39 -8.40
N ARG A 187 8.74 -2.67 -7.15
CA ARG A 187 9.64 -3.77 -6.77
C ARG A 187 9.11 -4.50 -5.55
N ILE A 188 9.50 -5.76 -5.41
CA ILE A 188 9.26 -6.57 -4.21
C ILE A 188 10.61 -6.73 -3.53
N GLY A 189 10.69 -6.39 -2.26
CA GLY A 189 11.92 -6.48 -1.50
C GLY A 189 12.03 -5.40 -0.45
N LYS A 190 13.06 -5.54 0.39
CA LYS A 190 13.35 -4.58 1.45
C LYS A 190 13.73 -3.22 0.85
N PRO A 191 13.10 -2.11 1.28
CA PRO A 191 13.37 -0.79 0.71
C PRO A 191 14.85 -0.40 0.75
N GLU A 192 15.59 -0.75 1.81
CA GLU A 192 17.02 -0.44 1.93
C GLU A 192 17.89 -1.10 0.85
N THR A 193 17.53 -2.30 0.41
CA THR A 193 18.27 -3.01 -0.64
C THR A 193 17.85 -2.49 -2.02
N VAL A 194 16.54 -2.36 -2.24
CA VAL A 194 15.99 -1.95 -3.53
C VAL A 194 16.39 -0.51 -3.87
N LEU A 195 16.27 0.42 -2.93
CA LEU A 195 16.62 1.82 -3.16
C LEU A 195 18.12 1.98 -3.43
N ARG A 196 18.98 1.23 -2.73
CA ARG A 196 20.43 1.22 -3.00
C ARG A 196 20.73 0.81 -4.45
N GLU A 197 20.09 -0.26 -4.93
CA GLU A 197 20.28 -0.74 -6.29
C GLU A 197 19.78 0.27 -7.33
N LEU A 198 18.59 0.82 -7.12
CA LEU A 198 17.99 1.79 -8.05
C LEU A 198 18.79 3.09 -8.12
N VAL A 199 19.17 3.64 -6.97
CA VAL A 199 19.97 4.86 -6.86
C VAL A 199 21.31 4.72 -7.59
N LYS A 200 21.98 3.57 -7.45
CA LYS A 200 23.19 3.27 -8.22
C LYS A 200 22.94 3.17 -9.71
N ALA A 201 21.88 2.47 -10.11
CA ALA A 201 21.57 2.19 -11.50
C ALA A 201 21.27 3.48 -12.29
N VAL A 202 20.56 4.43 -11.68
CA VAL A 202 20.20 5.70 -12.33
C VAL A 202 21.15 6.85 -12.00
N GLY A 203 22.09 6.66 -11.07
CA GLY A 203 22.97 7.72 -10.58
C GLY A 203 22.19 8.85 -9.89
N ALA A 204 21.23 8.50 -9.03
CA ALA A 204 20.42 9.48 -8.32
C ALA A 204 21.23 10.31 -7.33
N GLU A 205 20.91 11.59 -7.23
CA GLU A 205 21.60 12.55 -6.35
C GLU A 205 20.82 12.77 -5.05
N ALA A 206 19.50 12.55 -5.06
CA ALA A 206 18.66 12.62 -3.88
C ALA A 206 17.47 11.64 -3.91
N VAL A 207 16.99 11.29 -2.71
CA VAL A 207 15.77 10.53 -2.46
C VAL A 207 14.79 11.39 -1.65
N TYR A 208 13.58 11.54 -2.16
CA TYR A 208 12.50 12.31 -1.54
C TYR A 208 11.48 11.35 -0.97
N VAL A 209 11.10 11.55 0.30
CA VAL A 209 10.21 10.64 1.02
C VAL A 209 9.36 11.40 2.03
N HIS A 210 8.12 10.93 2.26
CA HIS A 210 7.31 11.43 3.38
C HIS A 210 7.81 10.85 4.72
N LYS A 211 7.88 11.71 5.74
CA LYS A 211 8.29 11.34 7.09
C LYS A 211 7.20 10.51 7.77
N GLU A 212 7.58 9.36 8.31
CA GLU A 212 6.73 8.58 9.20
C GLU A 212 7.15 8.74 10.67
N VAL A 213 6.21 8.40 11.56
CA VAL A 213 6.39 8.54 13.02
C VAL A 213 6.42 7.21 13.76
N ALA A 214 5.90 6.15 13.15
CA ALA A 214 5.75 4.86 13.79
C ALA A 214 7.11 4.14 13.92
N ASN A 215 7.24 3.31 14.97
CA ASN A 215 8.56 2.84 15.42
C ASN A 215 9.30 1.99 14.38
N ASP A 216 8.60 1.08 13.71
CA ASP A 216 9.19 0.19 12.71
C ASP A 216 9.63 1.00 11.47
N GLU A 217 8.82 1.98 11.10
CA GLU A 217 9.02 2.91 10.00
C GLU A 217 10.22 3.83 10.23
N VAL A 218 10.33 4.45 11.41
CA VAL A 218 11.47 5.29 11.79
C VAL A 218 12.77 4.47 11.83
N LYS A 219 12.71 3.23 12.32
CA LYS A 219 13.86 2.30 12.28
C LYS A 219 14.26 1.95 10.85
N ALA A 220 13.29 1.74 9.95
CA ALA A 220 13.57 1.49 8.54
C ALA A 220 14.19 2.72 7.86
N GLU A 221 13.66 3.92 8.13
CA GLU A 221 14.23 5.19 7.66
C GLU A 221 15.69 5.35 8.06
N GLY A 222 16.04 5.11 9.33
CA GLY A 222 17.43 5.20 9.79
C GLY A 222 18.37 4.20 9.10
N LYS A 223 17.90 3.00 8.75
CA LYS A 223 18.69 2.05 7.94
C LYS A 223 18.92 2.59 6.53
N ILE A 224 17.87 3.11 5.89
CA ILE A 224 17.94 3.64 4.53
C ILE A 224 18.86 4.86 4.46
N GLU A 225 18.78 5.76 5.44
CA GLU A 225 19.65 6.93 5.53
C GLU A 225 21.12 6.51 5.61
N ASN A 226 21.46 5.54 6.47
CA ASN A 226 22.82 5.01 6.55
C ASN A 226 23.29 4.40 5.22
N VAL A 227 22.43 3.59 4.59
CA VAL A 227 22.72 2.95 3.32
C VAL A 227 22.94 3.97 2.19
N LEU A 228 22.10 5.00 2.10
CA LEU A 228 22.18 6.01 1.05
C LEU A 228 23.30 7.02 1.30
N LYS A 229 23.66 7.26 2.56
CA LYS A 229 24.81 8.08 2.94
C LYS A 229 26.13 7.44 2.50
N ASP A 230 26.28 6.12 2.65
CA ASP A 230 27.44 5.38 2.12
C ASP A 230 27.54 5.53 0.60
N GLU A 231 26.38 5.62 -0.05
CA GLU A 231 26.27 5.88 -1.48
C GLU A 231 26.29 7.37 -1.82
N GLY A 232 26.58 8.29 -0.89
CA GLY A 232 26.67 9.74 -1.10
C GLY A 232 25.41 10.39 -1.67
N VAL A 233 24.23 9.85 -1.35
CA VAL A 233 22.93 10.33 -1.83
C VAL A 233 22.17 10.98 -0.67
N GLU A 234 21.65 12.18 -0.91
CA GLU A 234 20.90 12.94 0.09
C GLU A 234 19.48 12.36 0.25
N VAL A 235 19.03 12.18 1.49
CA VAL A 235 17.64 11.79 1.77
C VAL A 235 16.89 12.98 2.36
N LYS A 236 15.81 13.40 1.70
CA LYS A 236 14.96 14.52 2.12
C LYS A 236 13.61 14.02 2.60
N TYR A 237 13.28 14.40 3.83
CA TYR A 237 12.02 14.05 4.49
C TYR A 237 11.03 15.22 4.43
N PHE A 238 9.78 14.91 4.10
CA PHE A 238 8.68 15.89 4.02
C PHE A 238 7.54 15.49 4.94
N TRP A 239 6.94 16.47 5.62
CA TRP A 239 5.83 16.21 6.51
C TRP A 239 4.49 16.48 5.81
N GLY A 240 3.67 15.44 5.62
CA GLY A 240 2.41 15.61 4.87
C GLY A 240 1.31 14.59 5.18
N SER A 241 1.40 13.87 6.30
CA SER A 241 0.38 12.91 6.75
C SER A 241 -0.75 13.56 7.57
N THR A 242 -0.63 14.86 7.85
CA THR A 242 -1.44 15.58 8.84
C THR A 242 -2.22 16.76 8.25
N LEU A 243 -3.24 17.22 8.98
CA LEU A 243 -4.04 18.38 8.57
C LEU A 243 -3.31 19.70 8.84
N TYR A 244 -2.84 19.88 10.08
CA TYR A 244 -1.94 20.98 10.44
C TYR A 244 -0.51 20.51 10.25
N HIS A 245 0.32 21.37 9.68
CA HIS A 245 1.74 21.08 9.60
C HIS A 245 2.35 21.20 11.00
N VAL A 246 3.37 20.38 11.30
CA VAL A 246 4.05 20.41 12.61
C VAL A 246 4.63 21.80 12.90
N ASP A 247 5.30 22.40 11.93
CA ASP A 247 5.87 23.75 12.06
C ASP A 247 4.84 24.89 12.26
N ASP A 248 3.55 24.63 12.02
CA ASP A 248 2.50 25.64 12.24
C ASP A 248 1.88 25.54 13.64
N LEU A 249 2.31 24.56 14.46
CA LEU A 249 1.74 24.36 15.78
C LEU A 249 2.13 25.52 16.72
N PRO A 250 1.21 25.97 17.60
CA PRO A 250 1.47 27.07 18.53
C PRO A 250 2.26 26.63 19.78
N PHE A 251 2.93 25.48 19.70
CA PHE A 251 3.74 24.88 20.76
C PHE A 251 4.75 23.93 20.12
N GLU A 252 5.87 23.74 20.81
CA GLU A 252 6.87 22.74 20.43
C GLU A 252 6.33 21.33 20.66
N LEU A 253 6.85 20.35 19.92
CA LEU A 253 6.36 18.98 20.01
C LEU A 253 6.56 18.37 21.40
N GLU A 254 7.55 18.83 22.16
CA GLU A 254 7.79 18.43 23.57
C GLU A 254 6.66 18.88 24.51
N ASP A 255 5.96 19.97 24.17
CA ASP A 255 4.85 20.55 24.93
C ASP A 255 3.47 20.07 24.41
N MET A 256 3.47 18.96 23.67
CA MET A 256 2.27 18.33 23.14
C MET A 256 1.30 18.00 24.28
N PRO A 257 0.05 18.48 24.24
CA PRO A 257 -0.92 18.19 25.30
C PRO A 257 -1.19 16.70 25.46
N SER A 258 -1.34 16.25 26.69
CA SER A 258 -1.63 14.84 27.01
C SER A 258 -3.10 14.48 26.76
N THR A 259 -3.97 15.48 26.64
CA THR A 259 -5.39 15.29 26.36
C THR A 259 -5.80 15.93 25.03
N TYR A 260 -6.73 15.27 24.34
CA TYR A 260 -7.27 15.76 23.08
C TYR A 260 -7.99 17.13 23.23
N GLY A 261 -8.66 17.35 24.35
CA GLY A 261 -9.40 18.59 24.61
C GLY A 261 -8.47 19.80 24.67
N GLU A 262 -7.35 19.69 25.39
CA GLU A 262 -6.33 20.74 25.47
C GLU A 262 -5.67 20.99 24.12
N PHE A 263 -5.31 19.92 23.41
CA PHE A 263 -4.78 20.01 22.06
C PHE A 263 -5.73 20.79 21.14
N ARG A 264 -7.03 20.43 21.16
CA ARG A 264 -8.05 21.09 20.35
C ARG A 264 -8.17 22.59 20.65
N GLU A 265 -8.15 22.98 21.92
CA GLU A 265 -8.23 24.40 22.28
C GLU A 265 -6.94 25.16 21.90
N LYS A 266 -5.76 24.55 22.02
CA LYS A 266 -4.49 25.18 21.58
C LYS A 266 -4.44 25.43 20.07
N VAL A 267 -4.89 24.49 19.25
CA VAL A 267 -4.86 24.64 17.77
C VAL A 267 -6.10 25.34 17.20
N LYS A 268 -7.00 25.81 18.07
CA LYS A 268 -8.23 26.49 17.68
C LYS A 268 -7.90 27.80 16.97
N GLY A 269 -8.44 27.98 15.77
CA GLY A 269 -8.18 29.17 14.95
C GLY A 269 -6.93 29.09 14.08
N LEU A 270 -6.16 28.00 14.17
CA LEU A 270 -5.05 27.77 13.25
C LEU A 270 -5.57 27.59 11.82
N LYS A 271 -4.87 28.20 10.85
CA LYS A 271 -5.24 28.10 9.44
C LYS A 271 -4.63 26.84 8.84
N VAL A 272 -5.45 26.02 8.20
CA VAL A 272 -4.99 24.89 7.39
C VAL A 272 -4.25 25.43 6.16
N ARG A 273 -3.05 24.89 5.87
CA ARG A 273 -2.30 25.22 4.65
C ARG A 273 -3.10 24.84 3.41
N ASN A 274 -2.97 25.63 2.34
CA ASN A 274 -3.58 25.28 1.06
C ASN A 274 -2.97 24.00 0.50
N THR A 275 -3.77 23.22 -0.23
CA THR A 275 -3.29 22.06 -0.97
C THR A 275 -2.26 22.43 -2.02
N ILE A 276 -1.26 21.55 -2.21
CA ILE A 276 -0.23 21.73 -3.23
C ILE A 276 -0.78 21.29 -4.59
N ALA A 277 -0.82 22.22 -5.54
CA ALA A 277 -1.20 21.93 -6.92
C ALA A 277 -0.15 21.05 -7.59
N VAL A 278 -0.60 20.03 -8.31
CA VAL A 278 0.28 19.15 -9.09
C VAL A 278 0.52 19.78 -10.45
N ALA A 279 1.77 19.74 -10.94
CA ALA A 279 2.08 20.08 -12.32
C ALA A 279 1.22 19.26 -13.31
N ASP A 280 0.81 19.88 -14.41
CA ASP A 280 0.04 19.20 -15.46
C ASP A 280 0.84 18.06 -16.10
N GLN A 281 2.15 18.28 -16.25
CA GLN A 281 3.12 17.28 -16.69
C GLN A 281 4.22 17.12 -15.65
N LEU A 282 4.49 15.87 -15.28
CA LEU A 282 5.62 15.51 -14.43
C LEU A 282 6.86 15.26 -15.29
N LYS A 283 8.03 15.41 -14.70
CA LYS A 283 9.28 15.02 -15.36
C LYS A 283 9.25 13.53 -15.72
N SER A 284 9.77 13.23 -16.91
CA SER A 284 9.87 11.85 -17.40
C SER A 284 10.85 11.03 -16.57
N LEU A 285 10.73 9.72 -16.70
CA LEU A 285 11.73 8.78 -16.17
C LEU A 285 13.13 9.08 -16.74
N PRO A 286 14.19 8.80 -15.97
CA PRO A 286 15.56 8.92 -16.45
C PRO A 286 15.79 7.98 -17.65
N SER A 287 16.17 8.54 -18.81
CA SER A 287 16.51 7.76 -20.00
C SER A 287 17.81 6.96 -19.83
N GLY A 288 18.67 7.40 -18.91
CA GLY A 288 19.85 6.66 -18.47
C GLY A 288 19.49 5.70 -17.34
N GLY A 289 19.48 4.39 -17.63
CA GLY A 289 19.34 3.36 -16.57
C GLY A 289 18.52 2.13 -16.94
N ASN A 290 17.83 2.09 -18.10
CA ASN A 290 16.97 0.97 -18.52
C ASN A 290 16.12 0.37 -17.37
N VAL A 291 15.56 1.23 -16.51
CA VAL A 291 14.80 0.78 -15.35
C VAL A 291 13.41 0.37 -15.82
N GLU A 292 13.13 -0.93 -15.83
CA GLU A 292 11.80 -1.44 -16.13
C GLU A 292 10.82 -1.06 -15.02
N ALA A 293 9.60 -0.66 -15.38
CA ALA A 293 8.55 -0.30 -14.43
C ALA A 293 8.23 -1.43 -13.43
N GLY A 294 8.45 -2.69 -13.83
CA GLY A 294 8.14 -3.86 -13.00
C GLY A 294 6.65 -4.15 -12.92
N GLU A 295 6.31 -5.41 -12.65
CA GLU A 295 4.93 -5.85 -12.49
C GLU A 295 4.42 -5.53 -11.07
N ILE A 296 3.13 -5.26 -10.96
CA ILE A 296 2.47 -5.12 -9.65
C ILE A 296 2.16 -6.54 -9.16
N PRO A 297 2.60 -6.93 -7.94
CA PRO A 297 2.39 -8.27 -7.44
C PRO A 297 0.91 -8.59 -7.25
N SER A 298 0.57 -9.86 -7.45
CA SER A 298 -0.68 -10.44 -6.99
C SER A 298 -0.63 -10.75 -5.49
N LEU A 299 -1.78 -11.07 -4.88
CA LEU A 299 -1.82 -11.55 -3.49
C LEU A 299 -0.95 -12.79 -3.27
N ALA A 300 -0.90 -13.68 -4.27
CA ALA A 300 -0.10 -14.90 -4.20
C ALA A 300 1.41 -14.59 -4.18
N ASP A 301 1.85 -13.60 -4.95
CA ASP A 301 3.24 -13.15 -4.97
C ASP A 301 3.66 -12.53 -3.62
N LEU A 302 2.71 -11.99 -2.87
CA LEU A 302 2.90 -11.48 -1.50
C LEU A 302 2.75 -12.57 -0.43
N GLY A 303 2.54 -13.83 -0.82
CA GLY A 303 2.37 -14.96 0.10
C GLY A 303 1.01 -15.04 0.81
N ILE A 304 0.00 -14.30 0.33
CA ILE A 304 -1.34 -14.27 0.93
C ILE A 304 -2.28 -15.23 0.20
N ASN A 305 -2.71 -16.28 0.89
CA ASN A 305 -3.67 -17.26 0.38
C ASN A 305 -5.11 -16.85 0.72
N GLN A 306 -5.89 -16.45 -0.30
CA GLN A 306 -7.27 -15.99 -0.14
C GLN A 306 -8.25 -17.11 0.29
N THR A 307 -7.90 -18.37 0.04
CA THR A 307 -8.76 -19.55 0.23
C THR A 307 -8.86 -20.04 1.68
N ALA A 308 -7.91 -19.71 2.56
CA ALA A 308 -7.95 -20.19 3.96
C ALA A 308 -8.94 -19.44 4.85
N ASN A 309 -9.29 -18.20 4.50
CA ASN A 309 -10.06 -17.30 5.37
C ASN A 309 -11.54 -17.12 4.96
N MET A 310 -11.97 -17.70 3.84
CA MET A 310 -13.36 -17.59 3.35
C MET A 310 -14.32 -18.63 3.94
N SER A 311 -13.84 -19.62 4.68
CA SER A 311 -14.70 -20.70 5.24
C SER A 311 -15.47 -20.30 6.50
N GLN A 312 -15.26 -19.11 7.07
CA GLN A 312 -15.93 -18.69 8.32
C GLN A 312 -16.70 -17.36 8.27
N VAL A 313 -16.64 -16.59 7.18
CA VAL A 313 -17.39 -15.33 7.10
C VAL A 313 -18.41 -15.42 5.97
N LYS A 314 -19.64 -15.76 6.34
CA LYS A 314 -20.82 -15.59 5.50
C LYS A 314 -20.77 -14.20 4.86
N SER A 315 -20.98 -14.18 3.54
CA SER A 315 -21.27 -13.01 2.71
C SER A 315 -22.18 -12.01 3.46
N VAL A 316 -21.56 -11.06 4.14
CA VAL A 316 -22.17 -9.76 4.42
C VAL A 316 -21.66 -8.90 3.28
N SER A 317 -22.58 -8.37 2.49
CA SER A 317 -22.31 -7.50 1.35
C SER A 317 -21.68 -6.16 1.81
N SER A 318 -20.49 -6.20 2.38
CA SER A 318 -19.62 -5.03 2.38
C SER A 318 -19.11 -4.92 0.96
N SER A 319 -19.65 -3.96 0.20
CA SER A 319 -19.06 -3.48 -1.05
C SER A 319 -17.54 -3.46 -0.89
N SER A 320 -16.83 -4.28 -1.67
CA SER A 320 -15.36 -4.30 -1.67
C SER A 320 -14.88 -2.86 -1.86
N LEU A 321 -14.22 -2.30 -0.85
CA LEU A 321 -13.66 -0.95 -0.95
C LEU A 321 -12.54 -1.02 -2.00
N ILE A 322 -12.64 -0.17 -3.01
CA ILE A 322 -11.68 -0.11 -4.11
C ILE A 322 -10.55 0.86 -3.72
N GLY A 323 -9.31 0.40 -3.81
CA GLY A 323 -8.11 1.21 -3.59
C GLY A 323 -7.91 2.32 -4.64
N GLY A 324 -7.10 3.32 -4.30
CA GLY A 324 -6.70 4.39 -5.21
C GLY A 324 -7.15 5.80 -4.85
N GLU A 325 -6.39 6.78 -5.32
CA GLU A 325 -6.66 8.22 -5.22
C GLU A 325 -7.96 8.57 -5.96
N THR A 326 -8.18 8.00 -7.14
CA THR A 326 -9.37 8.26 -7.96
C THR A 326 -10.67 7.95 -7.20
N GLU A 327 -10.76 6.76 -6.59
CA GLU A 327 -11.95 6.38 -5.82
C GLU A 327 -12.04 7.13 -4.48
N ALA A 328 -10.91 7.49 -3.86
CA ALA A 328 -10.92 8.33 -2.66
C ALA A 328 -11.60 9.69 -2.93
N LEU A 329 -11.22 10.36 -4.02
CA LEU A 329 -11.80 11.64 -4.42
C LEU A 329 -13.27 11.51 -4.79
N ASN A 330 -13.63 10.47 -5.53
CA ASN A 330 -15.02 10.17 -5.86
C ASN A 330 -15.86 9.96 -4.58
N ARG A 331 -15.32 9.23 -3.60
CA ARG A 331 -16.01 9.00 -2.32
C ARG A 331 -16.23 10.30 -1.54
N ILE A 332 -15.22 11.17 -1.47
CA ILE A 332 -15.33 12.47 -0.79
C ILE A 332 -16.39 13.35 -1.47
N LYS A 333 -16.37 13.43 -2.81
CA LYS A 333 -17.36 14.20 -3.58
C LYS A 333 -18.78 13.69 -3.39
N ARG A 334 -18.98 12.37 -3.45
CA ARG A 334 -20.29 11.72 -3.18
C ARG A 334 -20.77 12.07 -1.77
N PHE A 335 -19.90 11.91 -0.77
CA PHE A 335 -20.24 12.24 0.61
C PHE A 335 -20.57 13.73 0.79
N ALA A 336 -19.82 14.62 0.16
CA ALA A 336 -20.08 16.05 0.20
C ALA A 336 -21.45 16.40 -0.42
N ALA A 337 -21.81 15.78 -1.55
CA ALA A 337 -23.12 15.93 -2.17
C ALA A 337 -24.26 15.38 -1.28
N GLU A 338 -24.05 14.23 -0.63
CA GLU A 338 -24.99 13.67 0.35
C GLU A 338 -25.24 14.63 1.53
N CYS A 339 -24.17 15.30 2.01
CA CYS A 339 -24.26 16.32 3.06
C CYS A 339 -25.07 17.54 2.61
N GLN A 340 -24.91 17.98 1.35
CA GLN A 340 -25.66 19.10 0.78
C GLN A 340 -27.14 18.77 0.60
N ALA A 341 -27.45 17.56 0.11
CA ALA A 341 -28.81 17.13 -0.15
C ALA A 341 -29.62 16.94 1.15
N ASN A 342 -28.96 16.57 2.25
CA ASN A 342 -29.57 16.36 3.55
C ASN A 342 -28.89 17.24 4.61
N PRO A 343 -29.15 18.56 4.61
CA PRO A 343 -28.64 19.44 5.64
C PRO A 343 -29.24 19.03 7.01
N PRO A 344 -28.47 19.15 8.10
CA PRO A 344 -28.98 18.83 9.42
C PRO A 344 -30.14 19.77 9.76
N LYS A 345 -31.27 19.19 10.20
CA LYS A 345 -32.41 19.98 10.67
C LYS A 345 -32.09 20.51 12.06
N GLU A 346 -32.05 21.83 12.23
CA GLU A 346 -32.04 22.46 13.56
C GLU A 346 -33.43 22.28 14.19
N THR A 347 -33.53 21.45 15.22
CA THR A 347 -34.74 21.32 16.04
C THR A 347 -34.80 22.48 17.04
N LYS A 348 -35.99 23.08 17.20
CA LYS A 348 -36.25 24.29 18.02
C LYS A 348 -35.92 24.15 19.51
N ASP A 349 -35.63 22.95 20.01
CA ASP A 349 -35.34 22.67 21.42
C ASP A 349 -33.84 22.49 21.72
N GLY A 350 -32.93 22.78 20.79
CA GLY A 350 -31.48 22.65 21.02
C GLY A 350 -30.98 21.20 21.19
N SER A 351 -31.89 20.22 21.19
CA SER A 351 -31.59 18.80 21.02
C SER A 351 -31.35 18.54 19.54
N ASN A 352 -30.09 18.35 19.16
CA ASN A 352 -29.71 17.89 17.83
C ASN A 352 -30.15 16.43 17.68
N ASP A 353 -31.34 16.19 17.13
CA ASP A 353 -31.64 14.89 16.52
C ASP A 353 -30.76 14.77 15.27
N SER A 354 -29.53 14.32 15.50
CA SER A 354 -28.52 14.13 14.48
C SER A 354 -29.04 13.12 13.47
N ILE A 355 -29.55 13.60 12.33
CA ILE A 355 -29.87 12.78 11.16
C ILE A 355 -28.67 11.93 10.71
N TYR A 356 -27.47 12.32 11.16
CA TYR A 356 -26.24 11.55 11.11
C TYR A 356 -26.22 10.55 12.26
N GLY A 357 -26.89 9.40 12.08
CA GLY A 357 -26.75 8.25 12.98
C GLY A 357 -25.33 7.67 12.95
N ALA A 358 -25.05 6.66 13.79
CA ALA A 358 -23.74 6.00 13.90
C ALA A 358 -23.15 5.46 12.58
N ASN A 359 -24.00 5.31 11.55
CA ASN A 359 -23.62 4.83 10.23
C ASN A 359 -23.24 5.94 9.23
N TYR A 360 -23.52 7.21 9.53
CA TYR A 360 -23.19 8.33 8.66
C TYR A 360 -21.72 8.73 8.82
N SER A 361 -20.86 8.11 8.01
CA SER A 361 -19.45 8.41 7.96
C SER A 361 -19.00 8.44 6.51
N CYS A 362 -18.01 9.28 6.20
CA CYS A 362 -17.37 9.30 4.90
C CYS A 362 -16.72 7.94 4.55
N LYS A 363 -16.47 7.06 5.53
CA LYS A 363 -15.80 5.75 5.36
C LYS A 363 -14.46 5.86 4.62
N ILE A 364 -13.81 7.02 4.74
CA ILE A 364 -12.59 7.38 3.99
C ILE A 364 -11.30 6.88 4.64
N SER A 365 -11.38 6.29 5.83
CA SER A 365 -10.22 5.91 6.63
C SER A 365 -9.23 4.97 5.92
N PRO A 366 -9.64 4.02 5.05
CA PRO A 366 -8.66 3.18 4.35
C PRO A 366 -7.77 3.99 3.40
N TRP A 367 -8.37 4.91 2.63
CA TRP A 367 -7.64 5.80 1.73
C TRP A 367 -6.73 6.79 2.47
N LEU A 368 -7.15 7.31 3.63
CA LEU A 368 -6.28 8.13 4.48
C LEU A 368 -5.12 7.33 5.09
N THR A 369 -5.31 6.03 5.31
CA THR A 369 -4.29 5.17 5.93
C THR A 369 -3.14 4.87 4.96
N VAL A 370 -3.45 4.58 3.69
CA VAL A 370 -2.44 4.36 2.64
C VAL A 370 -2.03 5.66 1.93
N GLY A 371 -2.67 6.79 2.29
CA GLY A 371 -2.36 8.11 1.75
C GLY A 371 -2.82 8.38 0.32
N CYS A 372 -3.83 7.66 -0.17
CA CYS A 372 -4.52 7.94 -1.43
C CYS A 372 -5.20 9.31 -1.46
N VAL A 373 -5.47 9.89 -0.28
CA VAL A 373 -5.95 11.26 -0.16
C VAL A 373 -5.30 11.93 1.04
N SER A 374 -4.97 13.20 0.93
CA SER A 374 -4.44 13.96 2.07
C SER A 374 -5.58 14.51 2.94
N PRO A 375 -5.32 14.72 4.24
CA PRO A 375 -6.25 15.43 5.11
C PRO A 375 -6.60 16.84 4.60
N ARG A 376 -5.65 17.54 3.98
CA ARG A 376 -5.84 18.89 3.43
C ARG A 376 -6.78 18.87 2.22
N THR A 377 -6.61 17.92 1.29
CA THR A 377 -7.51 17.75 0.14
C THR A 377 -8.93 17.43 0.59
N MET A 378 -9.07 16.52 1.56
CA MET A 378 -10.38 16.22 2.14
C MET A 378 -11.01 17.45 2.79
N PHE A 379 -10.23 18.23 3.55
CA PHE A 379 -10.68 19.48 4.17
C PHE A 379 -11.14 20.51 3.13
N ASP A 380 -10.36 20.72 2.07
CA ASP A 380 -10.67 21.67 1.00
C ASP A 380 -11.94 21.28 0.23
N GLU A 381 -12.10 20.00 -0.11
CA GLU A 381 -13.31 19.51 -0.81
C GLU A 381 -14.58 19.65 0.05
N LEU A 382 -14.48 19.35 1.35
CA LEU A 382 -15.59 19.54 2.28
C LEU A 382 -15.88 21.01 2.55
N LYS A 383 -14.86 21.87 2.57
CA LYS A 383 -15.02 23.32 2.72
C LYS A 383 -15.76 23.95 1.53
N LYS A 384 -15.55 23.45 0.32
CA LYS A 384 -16.24 23.94 -0.89
C LYS A 384 -17.73 23.60 -0.88
N SER A 385 -18.08 22.46 -0.30
CA SER A 385 -19.38 21.83 -0.54
C SER A 385 -20.27 21.77 0.70
N ALA A 386 -19.70 21.62 1.90
CA ALA A 386 -20.47 21.29 3.08
C ALA A 386 -20.85 22.52 3.90
N SER A 387 -22.00 22.46 4.59
CA SER A 387 -22.39 23.51 5.55
C SER A 387 -21.35 23.63 6.67
N ARG A 388 -21.30 24.79 7.34
CA ARG A 388 -20.37 25.07 8.46
C ARG A 388 -20.39 23.97 9.54
N TYR A 389 -21.53 23.28 9.70
CA TYR A 389 -21.72 22.19 10.65
C TYR A 389 -21.02 20.88 10.24
N VAL A 390 -21.09 20.50 8.96
CA VAL A 390 -20.40 19.30 8.44
C VAL A 390 -18.89 19.53 8.39
N GLN A 391 -18.49 20.75 8.04
CA GLN A 391 -17.10 21.18 8.14
C GLN A 391 -16.60 21.07 9.59
N MET A 392 -17.44 21.42 10.56
CA MET A 392 -17.12 21.24 11.97
C MET A 392 -17.01 19.75 12.35
N LEU A 393 -17.98 18.90 12.00
CA LEU A 393 -17.99 17.49 12.40
C LEU A 393 -16.85 16.65 11.81
N VAL A 394 -16.55 16.82 10.52
CA VAL A 394 -15.60 15.95 9.82
C VAL A 394 -14.15 16.38 10.07
N SER A 395 -13.90 17.69 10.12
CA SER A 395 -12.57 18.23 10.42
C SER A 395 -12.23 18.07 11.91
N TYR A 396 -13.16 18.35 12.82
CA TYR A 396 -12.84 18.44 14.26
C TYR A 396 -12.88 17.12 15.03
N LEU A 397 -13.53 16.05 14.57
CA LEU A 397 -13.57 14.81 15.37
C LEU A 397 -12.65 13.71 14.83
N TYR A 398 -12.60 13.49 13.52
CA TYR A 398 -11.87 12.35 12.97
C TYR A 398 -10.45 12.70 12.52
N ILE A 399 -10.29 13.79 11.76
CA ILE A 399 -8.99 14.16 11.19
C ILE A 399 -8.08 14.75 12.28
N MET A 400 -8.61 15.64 13.12
CA MET A 400 -7.86 16.18 14.26
C MET A 400 -7.49 15.13 15.30
N TRP A 401 -8.37 14.15 15.56
CA TRP A 401 -8.02 13.06 16.49
C TRP A 401 -6.98 12.10 15.90
N ARG A 402 -7.03 11.84 14.59
CA ARG A 402 -5.95 11.13 13.87
C ARG A 402 -4.63 11.89 13.98
N PHE A 403 -4.67 13.21 13.79
CA PHE A 403 -3.49 14.07 13.94
C PHE A 403 -2.90 14.01 15.34
N PHE A 404 -3.74 14.21 16.36
CA PHE A 404 -3.36 14.11 17.76
C PHE A 404 -2.70 12.76 18.06
N ARG A 405 -3.33 11.65 17.67
CA ARG A 405 -2.78 10.30 17.86
C ARG A 405 -1.45 10.10 17.12
N GLN A 406 -1.31 10.62 15.91
CA GLN A 406 -0.08 10.50 15.13
C GLN A 406 1.09 11.21 15.82
N ILE A 407 0.87 12.42 16.34
CA ILE A 407 1.91 13.16 17.06
C ILE A 407 2.21 12.52 18.42
N CYS A 408 1.19 12.04 19.14
CA CYS A 408 1.40 11.30 20.39
C CYS A 408 2.10 9.94 20.20
N VAL A 409 2.43 9.50 18.99
CA VAL A 409 3.29 8.32 18.75
C VAL A 409 4.77 8.72 18.67
N LEU A 410 5.08 10.01 18.46
CA LEU A 410 6.46 10.51 18.51
C LEU A 410 7.03 10.56 19.93
N TYR A 411 6.17 10.58 20.96
CA TYR A 411 6.48 10.61 22.39
C TYR A 411 5.81 9.44 23.10
#